data_AF-A0A967JFZ3-F1
#
_entry.id   AF-A0A967JFZ3-F1
#
_cell.length_a   1.000
_cell.length_b   1.000
_cell.length_c   1.000
_cell.angle_alpha   90.00
_cell.angle_beta   90.00
_cell.angle_gamma   90.00
#
_symmetry.space_group_name_H-M   'P 1'
#
loop_
_entity.id
_entity.type
_entity.pdbx_description
1 polymer ?
#
loop_
_entity_poly.entity_id
_entity_poly.type
_entity_poly.pdbx_seq_one_letter_code
_entity_poly.pdbx_strand_id
1 'polypeptide(L)'
;DYDNDGVLDLLVTAYGGRQLPPDVALVAASYLGLPNPAELAALYRGDGEGAFTDRALEANLGRVTLPMGANFGDLDNDGWLDFYLGTGYPYYEGLMPNV
;
A
#
# COMPACT_ATOMS: atom_id res chain seq x y z
N ASP A 1 5.88 13.52 0.96
CA ASP A 1 7.17 13.72 1.57
C ASP A 1 7.37 12.62 2.60
N TYR A 2 7.55 11.39 2.13
CA TYR A 2 7.73 10.23 3.02
C TYR A 2 9.17 10.16 3.56
N ASP A 3 10.11 10.84 2.90
CA ASP A 3 11.52 10.90 3.29
C ASP A 3 11.96 12.31 3.77
N ASN A 4 11.00 13.20 4.05
CA ASN A 4 11.19 14.54 4.60
C ASN A 4 12.22 15.39 3.80
N ASP A 5 12.26 15.21 2.47
CA ASP A 5 13.19 15.93 1.60
C ASP A 5 12.63 17.26 1.06
N GLY A 6 11.38 17.58 1.41
CA GLY A 6 10.67 18.79 0.99
C GLY A 6 9.96 18.65 -0.37
N VAL A 7 10.03 17.48 -1.00
CA VAL A 7 9.36 17.16 -2.27
C VAL A 7 8.13 16.29 -2.00
N LEU A 8 7.09 16.48 -2.82
CA LEU A 8 5.89 15.66 -2.72
C LEU A 8 6.05 14.32 -3.45
N ASP A 9 5.70 13.26 -2.73
CA ASP A 9 5.67 11.88 -3.20
C ASP A 9 4.24 11.37 -3.35
N LEU A 10 4.10 10.20 -3.97
CA LEU A 10 2.80 9.55 -4.15
C LEU A 10 2.81 8.13 -3.60
N LEU A 11 1.87 7.84 -2.71
CA LEU A 11 1.46 6.48 -2.40
C LEU A 11 0.28 6.10 -3.30
N VAL A 12 0.44 5.03 -4.08
CA VAL A 12 -0.63 4.45 -4.88
C VAL A 12 -0.96 3.09 -4.30
N THR A 13 -2.19 2.93 -3.83
CA THR A 13 -2.65 1.69 -3.21
C THR A 13 -3.34 0.78 -4.21
N ALA A 14 -3.31 -0.53 -3.95
CA ALA A 14 -3.86 -1.56 -4.84
C ALA A 14 -4.96 -2.35 -4.15
N TYR A 15 -6.15 -2.38 -4.76
CA TYR A 15 -7.32 -3.09 -4.24
C TYR A 15 -7.70 -4.27 -5.15
N GLY A 16 -6.86 -5.30 -5.14
CA GLY A 16 -6.95 -6.46 -6.04
C GLY A 16 -6.08 -6.28 -7.28
N GLY A 17 -6.39 -7.00 -8.35
CA GLY A 17 -5.70 -6.84 -9.63
C GLY A 17 -6.69 -6.57 -10.76
N ARG A 18 -6.21 -6.07 -11.91
CA ARG A 18 -7.01 -5.71 -13.08
C ARG A 18 -8.05 -6.76 -13.53
N GLN A 19 -7.89 -8.04 -13.19
CA GLN A 19 -8.83 -9.13 -13.52
C GLN A 19 -9.29 -9.96 -12.32
N LEU A 20 -8.94 -9.57 -11.08
CA LEU A 20 -9.23 -10.38 -9.91
C LEU A 20 -9.85 -9.53 -8.80
N PRO A 21 -11.02 -9.93 -8.28
CA PRO A 21 -11.60 -9.26 -7.13
C PRO A 21 -10.67 -9.39 -5.91
N PRO A 22 -10.76 -8.47 -4.94
CA PRO A 22 -10.04 -8.60 -3.69
C PRO A 22 -10.47 -9.90 -3.00
N ASP A 23 -9.50 -10.66 -2.48
CA ASP A 23 -9.76 -11.92 -1.76
C ASP A 23 -8.70 -12.08 -0.67
N VAL A 24 -9.12 -12.52 0.51
CA VAL A 24 -8.22 -12.88 1.61
C VAL A 24 -7.19 -13.92 1.19
N ALA A 25 -7.52 -14.79 0.23
CA ALA A 25 -6.57 -15.76 -0.33
C ALA A 25 -5.36 -15.08 -0.98
N LEU A 26 -5.52 -13.89 -1.57
CA LEU A 26 -4.40 -13.12 -2.15
C LEU A 26 -3.48 -12.58 -1.06
N VAL A 27 -4.05 -12.06 0.02
CA VAL A 27 -3.28 -11.60 1.20
C VAL A 27 -2.52 -12.78 1.81
N ALA A 28 -3.20 -13.91 2.06
CA ALA A 28 -2.59 -15.10 2.61
C ALA A 28 -1.47 -15.63 1.72
N ALA A 29 -1.69 -15.74 0.40
CA ALA A 29 -0.68 -16.16 -0.55
C ALA A 29 0.56 -15.24 -0.52
N SER A 30 0.35 -13.91 -0.48
CA SER A 30 1.43 -12.94 -0.37
C SER A 30 2.26 -13.13 0.91
N TYR A 31 1.61 -13.31 2.06
CA TYR A 31 2.29 -13.54 3.34
C TYR A 31 3.02 -14.89 3.42
N LEU A 32 2.53 -15.90 2.71
CA LEU A 32 3.17 -17.22 2.59
C LEU A 32 4.27 -17.27 1.52
N GLY A 33 4.55 -16.16 0.82
CA GLY A 33 5.52 -16.13 -0.27
C GLY A 33 5.10 -16.96 -1.49
N LEU A 34 3.80 -17.25 -1.62
CA LEU A 34 3.24 -17.99 -2.73
C LEU A 34 3.02 -17.05 -3.94
N PRO A 35 3.16 -17.57 -5.17
CA PRO A 35 2.80 -16.83 -6.37
C PRO A 35 1.36 -16.34 -6.27
N ASN A 36 1.16 -15.04 -6.43
CA ASN A 36 -0.16 -14.44 -6.49
C ASN A 36 -0.16 -13.32 -7.53
N PRO A 37 -1.26 -13.15 -8.27
CA PRO A 37 -1.37 -12.17 -9.35
C PRO A 37 -1.86 -10.78 -8.87
N ALA A 38 -1.88 -10.53 -7.56
CA ALA A 38 -2.39 -9.27 -7.04
C ALA A 38 -1.44 -8.11 -7.37
N GLU A 39 -2.01 -6.93 -7.59
CA GLU A 39 -1.22 -5.71 -7.70
C GLU A 39 -0.72 -5.31 -6.32
N LEU A 40 0.50 -4.77 -6.27
CA LEU A 40 1.10 -4.25 -5.05
C LEU A 40 0.96 -2.74 -5.00
N ALA A 41 1.07 -2.19 -3.79
CA ALA A 41 1.18 -0.75 -3.63
C ALA A 41 2.48 -0.24 -4.29
N ALA A 42 2.42 0.97 -4.84
CA ALA A 42 3.59 1.68 -5.34
C ALA A 42 3.85 2.91 -4.48
N LEU A 43 5.12 3.23 -4.24
CA LEU A 43 5.55 4.43 -3.53
C LEU A 43 6.50 5.19 -4.44
N TYR A 44 5.98 6.23 -5.06
CA TYR A 44 6.72 7.03 -6.03
C TYR A 44 7.37 8.22 -5.34
N ARG A 45 8.70 8.21 -5.28
CA ARG A 45 9.50 9.35 -4.83
C ARG A 45 9.58 10.40 -5.94
N GLY A 46 9.18 11.62 -5.64
CA GLY A 46 9.29 12.76 -6.56
C GLY A 46 10.71 13.31 -6.64
N ASP A 47 11.09 13.91 -7.77
CA ASP A 47 12.37 14.62 -7.91
C ASP A 47 12.24 16.16 -7.84
N GLY A 48 11.01 16.67 -7.71
CA GLY A 48 10.69 18.10 -7.70
C GLY A 48 10.64 18.74 -9.10
N GLU A 49 11.06 18.03 -10.14
CA GLU A 49 11.04 18.45 -11.54
C GLU A 49 9.91 17.78 -12.35
N GLY A 50 9.20 16.85 -11.73
CA GLY A 50 8.00 16.20 -12.26
C GLY A 50 8.21 14.75 -12.66
N ALA A 51 9.40 14.18 -12.44
CA ALA A 51 9.63 12.76 -12.57
C ALA A 51 9.42 12.03 -11.23
N PHE A 52 9.18 10.73 -11.33
CA PHE A 52 8.88 9.86 -10.20
C PHE A 52 9.62 8.53 -10.33
N THR A 53 10.15 8.03 -9.22
CA THR A 53 10.82 6.72 -9.15
C THR A 53 10.09 5.83 -8.14
N ASP A 54 9.71 4.62 -8.53
CA ASP A 54 9.09 3.66 -7.61
C ASP A 54 10.12 3.11 -6.60
N ARG A 55 9.79 3.23 -5.32
CA ARG A 55 10.57 2.86 -4.13
C ARG A 55 9.82 1.92 -3.21
N ALA A 56 8.68 1.36 -3.64
CA ALA A 56 7.82 0.51 -2.80
C ALA A 56 8.58 -0.65 -2.14
N LEU A 57 9.39 -1.39 -2.90
CA LEU A 57 10.12 -2.55 -2.36
C LEU A 57 11.19 -2.15 -1.34
N GLU A 58 11.88 -1.03 -1.57
CA GLU A 58 12.88 -0.49 -0.63
C GLU A 58 12.21 -0.03 0.68
N ALA A 59 10.97 0.48 0.58
CA ALA A 59 10.13 0.86 1.71
C ALA A 59 9.33 -0.33 2.33
N ASN A 60 9.66 -1.58 1.98
CA ASN A 60 8.99 -2.80 2.46
C ASN A 60 7.49 -2.92 2.12
N LEU A 61 7.01 -2.24 1.07
CA LEU A 61 5.62 -2.30 0.59
C LEU A 61 5.38 -3.45 -0.41
N GLY A 62 6.15 -4.53 -0.31
CA GLY A 62 6.08 -5.68 -1.22
C GLY A 62 4.99 -6.70 -0.90
N ARG A 63 3.99 -6.34 -0.08
CA ARG A 63 2.91 -7.23 0.37
C ARG A 63 1.54 -6.75 -0.09
N VAL A 64 0.66 -7.71 -0.33
CA VAL A 64 -0.74 -7.43 -0.65
C VAL A 64 -1.48 -7.01 0.62
N THR A 65 -2.10 -5.82 0.60
CA THR A 65 -2.81 -5.26 1.75
C THR A 65 -4.28 -4.92 1.48
N LEU A 66 -4.72 -4.86 0.22
CA LEU A 66 -6.12 -4.59 -0.18
C LEU A 66 -6.80 -3.40 0.56
N PRO A 67 -6.19 -2.20 0.60
CA PRO A 67 -6.81 -1.03 1.21
C PRO A 67 -7.98 -0.47 0.38
N MET A 68 -9.03 -0.04 1.07
CA MET A 68 -10.14 0.77 0.51
C MET A 68 -9.96 2.27 0.80
N GLY A 69 -9.02 2.63 1.68
CA GLY A 69 -8.66 4.00 1.98
C GLY A 69 -7.28 4.09 2.61
N ALA A 70 -6.68 5.27 2.52
CA ALA A 70 -5.39 5.58 3.13
C ALA A 70 -5.39 7.01 3.65
N ASN A 71 -4.70 7.25 4.77
CA ASN A 71 -4.45 8.59 5.31
C ASN A 71 -3.04 8.67 5.89
N PHE A 72 -2.57 9.90 6.06
CA PHE A 72 -1.22 10.20 6.54
C PHE A 72 -1.26 11.00 7.84
N GLY A 73 -0.23 10.83 8.66
CA GLY A 73 -0.02 11.59 9.89
C GLY A 73 1.24 11.11 10.59
N ASP A 74 1.82 11.93 11.45
CA ASP A 74 2.87 11.49 12.38
C ASP A 74 2.15 10.83 13.58
N LEU A 75 1.99 9.50 13.52
CA LEU A 75 1.13 8.74 14.42
C LEU A 75 1.86 8.31 15.68
N ASP A 76 3.17 8.10 15.60
CA ASP A 76 4.01 7.73 16.74
C ASP A 76 4.85 8.90 17.30
N ASN A 77 4.75 10.08 16.67
CA ASN A 77 5.39 11.33 17.08
C ASN A 77 6.93 11.25 17.02
N ASP A 78 7.46 10.55 16.01
CA ASP A 78 8.90 10.46 15.73
C ASP A 78 9.40 11.56 14.76
N GLY A 79 8.48 12.37 14.22
CA GLY A 79 8.77 13.46 13.29
C GLY A 79 8.83 13.02 11.82
N TRP A 80 8.54 11.76 11.51
CA TRP A 80 8.36 11.24 10.16
C TRP A 80 6.88 11.03 9.86
N LEU A 81 6.54 11.09 8.58
CA LEU A 81 5.16 10.91 8.16
C LEU A 81 4.84 9.41 8.08
N ASP A 82 3.93 8.95 8.94
CA ASP A 82 3.33 7.62 8.82
C ASP A 82 2.13 7.64 7.87
N PHE A 83 1.65 6.43 7.58
CA PHE A 83 0.37 6.23 6.92
C PHE A 83 -0.39 5.05 7.53
N TYR A 84 -1.72 5.14 7.48
CA TYR A 84 -2.63 4.08 7.88
C TYR A 84 -3.50 3.66 6.71
N LEU A 85 -3.66 2.34 6.56
CA LEU A 85 -4.49 1.73 5.55
C LEU A 85 -5.81 1.22 6.15
N GLY A 86 -6.93 1.75 5.64
CA GLY A 86 -8.25 1.20 5.91
C GLY A 86 -8.54 0.04 4.97
N THR A 87 -8.41 -1.19 5.44
CA THR A 87 -8.78 -2.40 4.68
C THR A 87 -10.25 -2.72 4.84
N GLY A 88 -10.87 -3.33 3.83
CA GLY A 88 -12.28 -3.71 3.91
C GLY A 88 -12.74 -4.51 2.70
N TYR A 89 -14.00 -4.93 2.75
CA TYR A 89 -14.69 -5.57 1.64
C TYR A 89 -16.09 -4.98 1.49
N PRO A 90 -16.58 -4.70 0.27
CA PRO A 90 -17.89 -4.09 0.07
C PRO A 90 -19.06 -5.03 0.42
N TYR A 91 -18.81 -6.32 0.59
CA TYR A 91 -19.83 -7.33 0.90
C TYR A 91 -19.70 -7.85 2.33
N TYR A 92 -20.84 -8.11 2.99
CA TYR A 92 -20.90 -8.50 4.40
C TYR A 92 -20.29 -9.87 4.70
N GLU A 93 -20.23 -10.74 3.72
CA GLU A 93 -19.59 -12.05 3.79
C GLU A 93 -18.06 -11.99 3.68
N GLY A 94 -17.49 -10.81 3.38
CA GLY A 94 -16.07 -10.62 3.20
C GLY A 94 -15.29 -10.83 4.50
N LEU A 95 -14.26 -11.67 4.43
CA LEU A 95 -13.26 -11.79 5.48
C LEU A 95 -12.05 -10.94 5.10
N MET A 96 -11.68 -10.00 5.96
CA MET A 96 -10.46 -9.20 5.80
C MET A 96 -9.59 -9.36 7.05
N PRO A 97 -8.33 -9.82 6.88
CA PRO A 97 -7.43 -9.95 8.01
C PRO A 97 -6.99 -8.55 8.47
N ASN A 98 -6.79 -8.40 9.78
CA ASN A 98 -6.04 -7.27 10.30
C ASN A 98 -4.56 -7.60 10.14
N VAL A 99 -3.91 -6.95 9.18
CA VAL A 99 -2.50 -7.17 8.82
C VAL A 99 -1.62 -6.00 9.21
#